data_AF-A0A516SAU4-F1
#
_entry.id   AF-A0A516SAU4-F1
#
_cell.length_a   1.000
_cell.length_b   1.000
_cell.length_c   1.000
_cell.angle_alpha   90.00
_cell.angle_beta   90.00
_cell.angle_gamma   90.00
#
_symmetry.space_group_name_H-M   'P 1'
#
loop_
_entity.id
_entity.type
_entity.pdbx_description
1 polymer ?
#
loop_
_entity_poly.entity_id
_entity_poly.type
_entity_poly.pdbx_seq_one_letter_code
_entity_poly.pdbx_strand_id
1 'polypeptide(L)'
;MLEAGFEFENNIARVVAAFETLPVALRPVYFSHTEEVSNAADQIEDKKRFAAFVAKSQSGFFLLAPGITYSIRIATGKSTICDCFLDVDPSLAKEFLIHMATAQPIFGFACEPQEREHRNRVVTKQGVNTIESWVGRDSQKYLPGFYWLTLLPDSLATRHAVPLPVVEKAAQEHVALQGGQHLFRFYEQPQDWQSVQSIAELISTLPGVFDIEKMKPQLAAAKNFLDLNAALRNWK
;
A
#
# COMPACT_ATOMS: atom_id res chain seq x y z
N MET A 1 8.73 11.10 -7.03
CA MET A 1 8.21 10.46 -5.81
C MET A 1 7.13 9.42 -6.11
N LEU A 2 7.38 8.19 -5.69
CA LEU A 2 6.44 7.06 -5.70
C LEU A 2 5.92 6.81 -4.28
N GLU A 3 4.72 6.25 -4.18
CA GLU A 3 4.19 5.67 -2.95
C GLU A 3 4.24 4.15 -3.04
N ALA A 4 4.73 3.51 -2.00
CA ALA A 4 4.57 2.08 -1.78
C ALA A 4 3.86 1.83 -0.46
N GLY A 5 3.00 0.82 -0.41
CA GLY A 5 2.25 0.48 0.79
C GLY A 5 2.24 -1.01 1.00
N PHE A 6 2.38 -1.43 2.25
CA PHE A 6 2.27 -2.83 2.66
C PHE A 6 1.36 -2.97 3.87
N GLU A 7 0.61 -4.05 3.88
CA GLU A 7 -0.12 -4.53 5.04
C GLU A 7 0.48 -5.86 5.48
N PHE A 8 0.78 -6.00 6.77
CA PHE A 8 1.32 -7.22 7.36
C PHE A 8 0.43 -7.73 8.48
N GLU A 9 0.39 -9.04 8.67
CA GLU A 9 0.01 -9.60 9.97
C GLU A 9 0.96 -9.03 11.03
N ASN A 10 0.46 -8.79 12.25
CA ASN A 10 1.14 -8.02 13.29
C ASN A 10 2.44 -8.68 13.79
N ASN A 11 3.50 -8.62 12.98
CA ASN A 11 4.81 -9.20 13.20
C ASN A 11 5.90 -8.18 12.83
N ILE A 12 6.03 -7.17 13.69
CA ILE A 12 6.97 -6.07 13.49
C ILE A 12 8.43 -6.54 13.36
N ALA A 13 8.82 -7.60 14.06
CA ALA A 13 10.18 -8.13 14.02
C ALA A 13 10.55 -8.58 12.60
N ARG A 14 9.62 -9.25 11.91
CA ARG A 14 9.81 -9.69 10.53
C ARG A 14 9.89 -8.52 9.55
N VAL A 15 9.02 -7.51 9.73
CA VAL A 15 9.04 -6.30 8.91
C VAL A 15 10.38 -5.56 9.06
N VAL A 16 10.84 -5.36 10.29
CA VAL A 16 12.13 -4.71 10.58
C VAL A 16 13.30 -5.50 10.01
N ALA A 17 13.31 -6.82 10.13
CA ALA A 17 14.35 -7.67 9.55
C ALA A 17 14.46 -7.52 8.02
N ALA A 18 13.34 -7.36 7.31
CA ALA A 18 13.36 -7.15 5.87
C ALA A 18 14.07 -5.84 5.50
N PHE A 19 13.84 -4.75 6.25
CA PHE A 19 14.51 -3.46 6.02
C PHE A 19 16.04 -3.53 6.13
N GLU A 20 16.57 -4.38 7.01
CA GLU A 20 18.03 -4.53 7.18
C GLU A 20 18.71 -5.15 5.95
N THR A 21 17.95 -5.91 5.16
CA THR A 21 18.46 -6.62 3.97
C THR A 21 18.24 -5.87 2.66
N LEU A 22 17.63 -4.68 2.71
CA LEU A 22 17.40 -3.87 1.52
C LEU A 22 18.72 -3.49 0.82
N PRO A 23 18.68 -3.29 -0.51
CA PRO A 23 19.75 -2.66 -1.25
C PRO A 23 20.17 -1.35 -0.60
N VAL A 24 21.45 -0.98 -0.69
CA VAL A 24 22.01 0.20 -0.01
C VAL A 24 21.22 1.48 -0.34
N ALA A 25 20.77 1.64 -1.59
CA ALA A 25 19.99 2.80 -2.02
C ALA A 25 18.61 2.91 -1.36
N LEU A 26 18.06 1.80 -0.85
CA LEU A 26 16.75 1.72 -0.21
C LEU A 26 16.86 1.54 1.31
N ARG A 27 18.03 1.18 1.83
CA ARG A 27 18.18 0.81 3.23
C ARG A 27 17.99 2.03 4.14
N PRO A 28 17.08 1.97 5.12
CA PRO A 28 16.95 3.06 6.09
C PRO A 28 18.22 3.22 6.92
N VAL A 29 18.53 4.46 7.26
CA VAL A 29 19.72 4.86 8.04
C VAL A 29 19.33 5.28 9.46
N TYR A 30 18.22 5.99 9.61
CA TYR A 30 17.77 6.53 10.90
C TYR A 30 16.41 5.98 11.31
N PHE A 31 16.11 6.07 12.61
CA PHE A 31 14.78 5.81 13.16
C PHE A 31 14.28 7.03 13.96
N SER A 32 12.97 7.28 13.97
CA SER A 32 12.37 8.45 14.64
C SER A 32 10.90 8.22 14.96
N HIS A 33 10.34 9.00 15.89
CA HIS A 33 8.88 9.10 16.10
C HIS A 33 8.24 10.18 15.22
N THR A 34 9.03 10.94 14.48
CA THR A 34 8.60 11.97 13.54
C THR A 34 9.10 11.64 12.13
N GLU A 35 8.55 12.34 11.13
CA GLU A 35 8.92 12.19 9.71
C GLU A 35 10.33 12.69 9.37
N GLU A 36 11.03 13.25 10.36
CA GLU A 36 12.35 13.86 10.22
C GLU A 36 13.36 13.23 11.18
N VAL A 37 14.64 13.35 10.83
CA VAL A 37 15.75 12.94 11.70
C VAL A 37 15.80 13.90 12.89
N SER A 38 15.27 13.45 14.02
CA SER A 38 15.26 14.23 15.26
C SER A 38 16.63 14.22 15.95
N ASN A 39 17.42 13.16 15.77
CA ASN A 39 18.75 13.01 16.37
C ASN A 39 19.68 12.19 15.47
N ALA A 40 20.83 12.75 15.11
CA ALA A 40 21.81 12.08 14.26
C ALA A 40 22.42 10.80 14.87
N ALA A 41 22.26 10.60 16.18
CA ALA A 41 22.68 9.39 16.89
C ALA A 41 21.64 8.26 16.86
N ASP A 42 20.41 8.51 16.40
CA ASP A 42 19.37 7.48 16.23
C ASP A 42 19.56 6.72 14.90
N GLN A 43 20.69 6.01 14.81
CA GLN A 43 21.08 5.23 13.64
C GLN A 43 20.70 3.76 13.78
N ILE A 44 20.19 3.16 12.70
CA ILE A 44 19.80 1.73 12.65
C ILE A 44 21.00 0.80 12.83
N GLU A 45 22.22 1.26 12.51
CA GLU A 45 23.45 0.50 12.74
C GLU A 45 23.75 0.29 14.24
N ASP A 46 23.27 1.18 15.12
CA ASP A 46 23.26 0.93 16.57
C ASP A 46 22.14 -0.06 16.91
N LYS A 47 22.42 -1.35 16.67
CA LYS A 47 21.46 -2.46 16.83
C LYS A 47 20.83 -2.50 18.21
N LYS A 48 21.58 -2.15 19.26
CA LYS A 48 21.07 -2.17 20.64
C LYS A 48 20.07 -1.04 20.85
N ARG A 49 20.39 0.18 20.43
CA ARG A 49 19.51 1.34 20.57
C ARG A 49 18.27 1.19 19.68
N PHE A 50 18.45 0.74 18.45
CA PHE A 50 17.36 0.51 17.52
C PHE A 50 16.39 -0.57 18.02
N ALA A 51 16.88 -1.71 18.50
CA ALA A 51 16.02 -2.75 19.08
C ALA A 51 15.23 -2.24 20.30
N ALA A 52 15.88 -1.47 21.18
CA ALA A 52 15.21 -0.84 22.32
C ALA A 52 14.14 0.19 21.90
N PHE A 53 14.39 0.94 20.81
CA PHE A 53 13.43 1.88 20.24
C PHE A 53 12.20 1.15 19.67
N VAL A 54 12.40 0.13 18.84
CA VAL A 54 11.31 -0.66 18.24
C VAL A 54 10.47 -1.32 19.33
N ALA A 55 11.09 -1.91 20.35
CA ALA A 55 10.38 -2.55 21.46
C ALA A 55 9.48 -1.59 22.27
N LYS A 56 9.80 -0.29 22.29
CA LYS A 56 9.02 0.74 22.98
C LYS A 56 7.94 1.38 22.09
N SER A 57 8.03 1.22 20.78
CA SER A 57 7.19 1.91 19.80
C SER A 57 5.86 1.19 19.56
N GLN A 58 4.87 1.42 20.43
CA GLN A 58 3.59 0.69 20.39
C GLN A 58 2.60 1.19 19.33
N SER A 59 2.71 2.45 18.90
CA SER A 59 1.77 3.06 17.95
C SER A 59 2.33 3.22 16.53
N GLY A 60 3.61 2.91 16.35
CA GLY A 60 4.33 3.15 15.11
C GLY A 60 5.55 4.05 15.27
N PHE A 61 6.29 4.16 14.18
CA PHE A 61 7.54 4.91 14.07
C PHE A 61 7.91 5.12 12.60
N PHE A 62 8.94 5.91 12.37
CA PHE A 62 9.50 6.18 11.05
C PHE A 62 10.90 5.60 10.93
N LEU A 63 11.21 5.04 9.77
CA LEU A 63 12.56 4.76 9.32
C LEU A 63 12.89 5.68 8.15
N LEU A 64 14.10 6.22 8.11
CA LEU A 64 14.46 7.32 7.22
C LEU A 64 15.75 7.02 6.45
N ALA A 65 15.75 7.33 5.16
CA ALA A 65 16.91 7.32 4.28
C ALA A 65 16.90 8.59 3.40
N PRO A 66 18.01 8.95 2.73
CA PRO A 66 18.01 10.07 1.79
C PRO A 66 16.94 9.90 0.71
N GLY A 67 15.98 10.84 0.67
CA GLY A 67 14.86 10.81 -0.29
C GLY A 67 13.79 9.74 -0.01
N ILE A 68 13.85 9.06 1.15
CA ILE A 68 12.94 7.96 1.47
C ILE A 68 12.44 8.03 2.91
N THR A 69 11.12 7.93 3.08
CA THR A 69 10.47 7.83 4.38
C THR A 69 9.63 6.56 4.46
N TYR A 70 9.83 5.77 5.51
CA TYR A 70 9.04 4.59 5.83
C TYR A 70 8.22 4.85 7.09
N SER A 71 6.91 5.00 6.97
CA SER A 71 5.98 5.15 8.09
C SER A 71 5.40 3.79 8.47
N ILE A 72 5.80 3.28 9.64
CA ILE A 72 5.29 2.02 10.17
C ILE A 72 4.25 2.34 11.23
N ARG A 73 3.01 1.89 11.02
CA ARG A 73 1.86 2.13 11.91
C ARG A 73 1.46 0.82 12.56
N ILE A 74 1.38 0.85 13.90
CA ILE A 74 1.08 -0.32 14.73
C ILE A 74 -0.16 -0.02 15.54
N ALA A 75 -1.12 -0.95 15.53
CA ALA A 75 -2.30 -0.86 16.38
C ALA A 75 -2.65 -2.26 16.90
N THR A 76 -2.87 -2.37 18.21
CA THR A 76 -3.23 -3.63 18.86
C THR A 76 -4.46 -4.26 18.22
N GLY A 77 -4.35 -5.53 17.84
CA GLY A 77 -5.44 -6.28 17.20
C GLY A 77 -5.72 -5.90 15.75
N LYS A 78 -4.85 -5.10 15.12
CA LYS A 78 -4.93 -4.74 13.70
C LYS A 78 -3.63 -5.13 12.97
N SER A 79 -3.71 -5.18 11.64
CA SER A 79 -2.54 -5.33 10.78
C SER A 79 -1.54 -4.20 10.99
N THR A 80 -0.25 -4.50 10.84
CA THR A 80 0.80 -3.48 10.74
C THR A 80 0.75 -2.89 9.34
N ILE A 81 0.71 -1.56 9.24
CA ILE A 81 0.74 -0.87 7.95
C ILE A 81 2.09 -0.19 7.77
N CYS A 82 2.70 -0.34 6.60
CA CYS A 82 3.90 0.37 6.22
C CYS A 82 3.63 1.20 4.97
N ASP A 83 3.55 2.52 5.11
CA ASP A 83 3.46 3.46 4.00
C ASP A 83 4.86 4.03 3.73
N CYS A 84 5.29 4.00 2.48
CA CYS A 84 6.63 4.35 2.06
C CYS A 84 6.55 5.42 0.98
N PHE A 85 7.35 6.47 1.12
CA PHE A 85 7.47 7.55 0.15
C PHE A 85 8.87 7.49 -0.43
N LEU A 86 8.97 7.15 -1.72
CA LEU A 86 10.23 6.80 -2.37
C LEU A 86 10.55 7.83 -3.46
N ASP A 87 11.52 8.70 -3.23
CA ASP A 87 12.06 9.57 -4.28
C ASP A 87 13.27 8.91 -4.95
N VAL A 88 12.98 7.83 -5.68
CA VAL A 88 13.96 6.94 -6.31
C VAL A 88 13.56 6.57 -7.73
N ASP A 89 14.48 5.95 -8.47
CA ASP A 89 14.20 5.39 -9.79
C ASP A 89 13.11 4.30 -9.72
N PRO A 90 12.17 4.24 -10.68
CA PRO A 90 11.14 3.21 -10.77
C PRO A 90 11.65 1.76 -10.62
N SER A 91 12.83 1.44 -11.15
CA SER A 91 13.42 0.10 -11.02
C SER A 91 13.67 -0.31 -9.57
N LEU A 92 14.08 0.64 -8.71
CA LEU A 92 14.31 0.41 -7.29
C LEU A 92 12.99 0.15 -6.53
N ALA A 93 11.86 0.71 -6.97
CA ALA A 93 10.56 0.40 -6.36
C ALA A 93 10.17 -1.07 -6.58
N LYS A 94 10.48 -1.64 -7.75
CA LYS A 94 10.27 -3.07 -8.01
C LYS A 94 11.17 -3.93 -7.12
N GLU A 95 12.46 -3.61 -7.04
CA GLU A 95 13.38 -4.31 -6.13
C GLU A 95 12.91 -4.23 -4.68
N PHE A 96 12.43 -3.06 -4.25
CA PHE A 96 11.87 -2.85 -2.92
C PHE A 96 10.71 -3.82 -2.64
N LEU A 97 9.73 -3.94 -3.56
CA LEU A 97 8.60 -4.87 -3.39
C LEU A 97 9.06 -6.34 -3.35
N ILE A 98 10.01 -6.74 -4.20
CA ILE A 98 10.57 -8.10 -4.20
C ILE A 98 11.24 -8.40 -2.85
N HIS A 99 12.03 -7.47 -2.33
CA HIS A 99 12.68 -7.64 -1.02
C HIS A 99 11.67 -7.69 0.13
N MET A 100 10.69 -6.78 0.14
CA MET A 100 9.67 -6.73 1.19
C MET A 100 8.72 -7.94 1.15
N ALA A 101 8.59 -8.63 0.01
CA ALA A 101 7.89 -9.90 -0.06
C ALA A 101 8.47 -10.96 0.90
N THR A 102 9.76 -10.89 1.28
CA THR A 102 10.32 -11.82 2.27
C THR A 102 9.66 -11.69 3.66
N ALA A 103 9.07 -10.53 3.96
CA ALA A 103 8.28 -10.30 5.16
C ALA A 103 6.83 -10.83 5.07
N GLN A 104 6.43 -11.42 3.94
CA GLN A 104 5.08 -11.93 3.65
C GLN A 104 3.97 -10.94 4.03
N PRO A 105 3.91 -9.77 3.38
CA PRO A 105 2.75 -8.90 3.49
C PRO A 105 1.46 -9.64 3.05
N ILE A 106 0.34 -9.27 3.67
CA ILE A 106 -1.01 -9.64 3.25
C ILE A 106 -1.33 -9.00 1.90
N PHE A 107 -0.84 -7.79 1.68
CA PHE A 107 -0.98 -7.04 0.44
C PHE A 107 0.15 -6.02 0.32
N GLY A 108 0.61 -5.74 -0.89
CA GLY A 108 1.55 -4.66 -1.16
C GLY A 108 1.31 -3.99 -2.51
N PHE A 109 1.73 -2.74 -2.66
CA PHE A 109 1.67 -2.03 -3.93
C PHE A 109 2.77 -0.96 -4.03
N ALA A 110 3.03 -0.50 -5.25
CA ALA A 110 3.72 0.76 -5.53
C ALA A 110 3.11 1.47 -6.74
N CYS A 111 3.00 2.80 -6.67
CA CYS A 111 2.37 3.64 -7.68
C CYS A 111 2.72 5.11 -7.54
N GLU A 112 2.27 5.94 -8.48
CA GLU A 112 2.17 7.38 -8.24
C GLU A 112 1.07 7.69 -7.22
N PRO A 113 1.24 8.73 -6.38
CA PRO A 113 0.19 9.19 -5.46
C PRO A 113 -1.16 9.40 -6.16
N GLN A 114 -1.15 9.96 -7.37
CA GLN A 114 -2.34 10.27 -8.15
C GLN A 114 -3.08 9.02 -8.62
N GLU A 115 -2.37 7.93 -8.89
CA GLU A 115 -3.01 6.64 -9.20
C GLU A 115 -3.77 6.13 -7.96
N ARG A 116 -3.13 6.19 -6.79
CA ARG A 116 -3.76 5.78 -5.53
C ARG A 116 -4.99 6.62 -5.22
N GLU A 117 -4.90 7.93 -5.42
CA GLU A 117 -6.05 8.83 -5.27
C GLU A 117 -7.17 8.49 -6.26
N HIS A 118 -6.84 8.29 -7.53
CA HIS A 118 -7.82 7.92 -8.55
C HIS A 118 -8.57 6.63 -8.19
N ARG A 119 -7.86 5.63 -7.65
CA ARG A 119 -8.43 4.32 -7.32
C ARG A 119 -9.15 4.29 -5.97
N ASN A 120 -8.71 5.10 -5.00
CA ASN A 120 -9.12 4.91 -3.59
C ASN A 120 -9.54 6.19 -2.87
N ARG A 121 -9.57 7.35 -3.54
CA ARG A 121 -10.03 8.61 -2.95
C ARG A 121 -11.28 9.10 -3.67
N VAL A 122 -12.34 9.29 -2.89
CA VAL A 122 -13.53 9.99 -3.35
C VAL A 122 -13.49 11.44 -2.91
N VAL A 123 -13.86 12.31 -3.84
CA VAL A 123 -14.13 13.73 -3.62
C VAL A 123 -15.56 14.01 -4.05
N THR A 124 -16.39 14.53 -3.14
CA THR A 124 -17.76 14.91 -3.45
C THR A 124 -18.12 16.26 -2.82
N LYS A 125 -19.07 16.98 -3.43
CA LYS A 125 -19.57 18.26 -2.91
C LYS A 125 -20.93 18.08 -2.25
N GLN A 126 -21.11 18.69 -1.09
CA GLN A 126 -22.41 18.84 -0.44
C GLN A 126 -22.64 20.30 -0.07
N GLY A 127 -23.46 20.98 -0.87
CA GLY A 127 -23.60 22.43 -0.79
C GLY A 127 -22.26 23.11 -1.09
N VAL A 128 -21.74 23.86 -0.11
CA VAL A 128 -20.45 24.56 -0.21
C VAL A 128 -19.26 23.71 0.27
N ASN A 129 -19.51 22.56 0.91
CA ASN A 129 -18.47 21.74 1.51
C ASN A 129 -17.93 20.72 0.50
N THR A 130 -16.62 20.54 0.48
CA THR A 130 -15.95 19.44 -0.22
C THR A 130 -15.61 18.36 0.81
N ILE A 131 -16.04 17.13 0.54
CA ILE A 131 -15.84 15.98 1.40
C ILE A 131 -14.94 15.00 0.66
N GLU A 132 -13.85 14.64 1.33
CA GLU A 132 -12.85 13.74 0.80
C GLU A 132 -12.71 12.53 1.70
N SER A 133 -12.64 11.35 1.10
CA SER A 133 -12.52 10.11 1.86
C SER A 133 -11.71 9.08 1.10
N TRP A 134 -10.78 8.46 1.82
CA TRP A 134 -10.17 7.21 1.39
C TRP A 134 -11.14 6.05 1.60
N VAL A 135 -11.22 5.16 0.62
CA VAL A 135 -12.13 4.02 0.53
C VAL A 135 -11.41 2.87 -0.15
N GLY A 136 -11.92 1.65 -0.03
CA GLY A 136 -11.37 0.56 -0.83
C GLY A 136 -10.01 0.07 -0.33
N ARG A 137 -9.67 0.27 0.95
CA ARG A 137 -8.33 -0.07 1.48
C ARG A 137 -8.32 -1.22 2.49
N ASP A 138 -9.49 -1.72 2.89
CA ASP A 138 -9.60 -2.82 3.84
C ASP A 138 -9.44 -4.18 3.12
N SER A 139 -8.24 -4.77 3.21
CA SER A 139 -7.93 -6.06 2.58
C SER A 139 -8.76 -7.23 3.14
N GLN A 140 -9.45 -7.05 4.28
CA GLN A 140 -10.36 -8.07 4.81
C GLN A 140 -11.69 -8.10 4.05
N LYS A 141 -12.10 -7.00 3.42
CA LYS A 141 -13.38 -6.88 2.70
C LYS A 141 -13.26 -7.19 1.21
N TYR A 142 -12.13 -6.84 0.60
CA TYR A 142 -11.87 -6.96 -0.83
C TYR A 142 -10.35 -6.84 -1.10
N LEU A 143 -9.92 -7.07 -2.33
CA LEU A 143 -8.60 -6.66 -2.80
C LEU A 143 -8.60 -5.13 -3.04
N PRO A 144 -7.69 -4.34 -2.42
CA PRO A 144 -7.76 -2.87 -2.45
C PRO A 144 -7.69 -2.20 -3.83
N GLY A 145 -7.09 -2.88 -4.80
CA GLY A 145 -6.99 -2.47 -6.19
C GLY A 145 -5.76 -3.08 -6.85
N PHE A 146 -5.66 -2.92 -8.17
CA PHE A 146 -4.45 -3.17 -8.93
C PHE A 146 -3.79 -1.84 -9.27
N TYR A 147 -2.55 -1.66 -8.84
CA TYR A 147 -1.73 -0.47 -9.05
C TYR A 147 -0.56 -0.79 -9.97
N TRP A 148 0.21 0.21 -10.42
CA TRP A 148 1.38 -0.02 -11.29
C TRP A 148 2.20 -1.27 -10.94
N LEU A 149 2.62 -1.40 -9.68
CA LEU A 149 3.11 -2.66 -9.10
C LEU A 149 2.15 -3.14 -8.00
N THR A 150 1.78 -4.41 -8.04
CA THR A 150 0.93 -5.04 -7.02
C THR A 150 1.53 -6.36 -6.56
N LEU A 151 1.77 -6.47 -5.25
CA LEU A 151 2.21 -7.68 -4.57
C LEU A 151 0.99 -8.36 -3.92
N LEU A 152 0.62 -9.51 -4.48
CA LEU A 152 -0.59 -10.25 -4.13
C LEU A 152 -0.25 -11.68 -3.70
N PRO A 153 -0.50 -12.05 -2.43
CA PRO A 153 -0.42 -13.44 -2.00
C PRO A 153 -1.58 -14.30 -2.51
N ASP A 154 -1.31 -15.58 -2.74
CA ASP A 154 -2.29 -16.64 -3.05
C ASP A 154 -3.47 -16.63 -2.07
N SER A 155 -3.17 -16.44 -0.78
CA SER A 155 -4.15 -16.46 0.30
C SER A 155 -5.19 -15.35 0.17
N LEU A 156 -4.75 -14.14 -0.19
CA LEU A 156 -5.63 -12.99 -0.38
C LEU A 156 -6.43 -13.12 -1.69
N ALA A 157 -5.78 -13.57 -2.76
CA ALA A 157 -6.45 -13.83 -4.04
C ALA A 157 -7.56 -14.87 -3.87
N THR A 158 -7.26 -15.98 -3.20
CA THR A 158 -8.22 -17.05 -2.91
C THR A 158 -9.38 -16.56 -2.05
N ARG A 159 -9.10 -15.80 -0.97
CA ARG A 159 -10.11 -15.26 -0.06
C ARG A 159 -11.18 -14.45 -0.80
N HIS A 160 -10.75 -13.65 -1.77
CA HIS A 160 -11.63 -12.77 -2.53
C HIS A 160 -12.04 -13.35 -3.88
N ALA A 161 -11.81 -14.65 -4.09
CA ALA A 161 -12.12 -15.35 -5.34
C ALA A 161 -11.58 -14.65 -6.60
N VAL A 162 -10.38 -14.06 -6.50
CA VAL A 162 -9.66 -13.40 -7.60
C VAL A 162 -8.78 -14.45 -8.32
N PRO A 163 -9.11 -14.86 -9.56
CA PRO A 163 -8.33 -15.88 -10.25
C PRO A 163 -7.00 -15.30 -10.74
N LEU A 164 -5.88 -15.73 -10.16
CA LEU A 164 -4.54 -15.27 -10.55
C LEU A 164 -4.24 -15.40 -12.05
N PRO A 165 -4.66 -16.47 -12.77
CA PRO A 165 -4.45 -16.55 -14.22
C PRO A 165 -5.12 -15.41 -15.01
N VAL A 166 -6.23 -14.87 -14.52
CA VAL A 166 -6.91 -13.72 -15.15
C VAL A 166 -6.10 -12.44 -14.91
N VAL A 167 -5.57 -12.28 -13.70
CA VAL A 167 -4.71 -11.13 -13.34
C VAL A 167 -3.40 -11.17 -14.13
N GLU A 168 -2.76 -12.34 -14.22
CA GLU A 168 -1.52 -12.56 -14.96
C GLU A 168 -1.67 -12.19 -16.44
N LYS A 169 -2.79 -12.57 -17.07
CA LYS A 169 -3.06 -12.22 -18.47
C LYS A 169 -3.20 -10.71 -18.71
N ALA A 170 -3.63 -9.96 -17.70
CA ALA A 170 -3.79 -8.51 -17.79
C ALA A 170 -2.50 -7.75 -17.43
N ALA A 171 -1.57 -8.39 -16.71
CA ALA A 171 -0.29 -7.81 -16.35
C ALA A 171 0.68 -7.81 -17.54
N GLN A 172 1.52 -6.78 -17.64
CA GLN A 172 2.65 -6.77 -18.59
C GLN A 172 3.78 -7.69 -18.12
N GLU A 173 3.90 -7.87 -16.81
CA GLU A 173 4.89 -8.75 -16.21
C GLU A 173 4.32 -9.38 -14.94
N HIS A 174 4.70 -10.64 -14.72
CA HIS A 174 4.38 -11.40 -13.52
C HIS A 174 5.65 -12.10 -13.03
N VAL A 175 5.93 -11.95 -11.74
CA VAL A 175 7.01 -12.66 -11.04
C VAL A 175 6.41 -13.44 -9.88
N ALA A 176 6.50 -14.77 -9.94
CA ALA A 176 6.19 -15.63 -8.80
C ALA A 176 7.34 -15.56 -7.79
N LEU A 177 7.00 -15.27 -6.53
CA LEU A 177 7.92 -15.10 -5.42
C LEU A 177 7.69 -16.20 -4.37
N GLN A 178 8.63 -16.33 -3.44
CA GLN A 178 8.54 -17.31 -2.37
C GLN A 178 7.31 -17.10 -1.47
N GLY A 179 6.79 -18.21 -0.94
CA GLY A 179 5.66 -18.19 -0.02
C GLY A 179 4.31 -17.89 -0.68
N GLY A 180 4.15 -18.20 -1.97
CA GLY A 180 2.88 -18.01 -2.68
C GLY A 180 2.56 -16.53 -2.92
N GLN A 181 3.57 -15.72 -3.19
CA GLN A 181 3.39 -14.30 -3.48
C GLN A 181 3.62 -14.02 -4.97
N HIS A 182 2.83 -13.11 -5.51
CA HIS A 182 2.87 -12.74 -6.91
C HIS A 182 3.09 -11.26 -7.04
N LEU A 183 4.16 -10.86 -7.72
CA LEU A 183 4.37 -9.46 -8.08
C LEU A 183 3.93 -9.25 -9.53
N PHE A 184 2.92 -8.42 -9.71
CA PHE A 184 2.41 -8.01 -11.01
C PHE A 184 2.86 -6.59 -11.33
N ARG A 185 3.26 -6.36 -12.58
CA ARG A 185 3.45 -5.03 -13.15
C ARG A 185 2.45 -4.84 -14.28
N PHE A 186 1.57 -3.84 -14.16
CA PHE A 186 0.50 -3.63 -15.13
C PHE A 186 0.84 -2.62 -16.22
N TYR A 187 1.82 -1.73 -15.98
CA TYR A 187 2.26 -0.73 -16.94
C TYR A 187 3.77 -0.60 -16.95
N GLU A 188 4.30 0.01 -18.01
CA GLU A 188 5.74 0.11 -18.17
C GLU A 188 6.34 1.06 -17.15
N GLN A 189 5.79 2.28 -17.13
CA GLN A 189 6.16 3.35 -16.22
C GLN A 189 5.02 3.66 -15.23
N PRO A 190 5.34 4.17 -14.04
CA PRO A 190 4.36 4.47 -13.01
C PRO A 190 3.25 5.41 -13.49
N GLN A 191 3.57 6.42 -14.32
CA GLN A 191 2.64 7.43 -14.83
C GLN A 191 1.66 6.95 -15.92
N ASP A 192 1.91 5.78 -16.50
CA ASP A 192 1.13 5.29 -17.66
C ASP A 192 -0.32 4.90 -17.28
N TRP A 193 -0.61 4.80 -15.98
CA TRP A 193 -1.90 4.40 -15.41
C TRP A 193 -3.09 5.20 -15.96
N GLN A 194 -2.89 6.44 -16.39
CA GLN A 194 -3.93 7.31 -16.93
C GLN A 194 -4.45 6.86 -18.31
N SER A 195 -3.61 6.17 -19.08
CA SER A 195 -3.87 5.84 -20.48
C SER A 195 -4.40 4.42 -20.69
N VAL A 196 -4.36 3.58 -19.65
CA VAL A 196 -4.58 2.13 -19.78
C VAL A 196 -5.93 1.73 -19.19
N GLN A 197 -6.92 1.59 -20.08
CA GLN A 197 -8.28 1.19 -19.72
C GLN A 197 -8.39 -0.27 -19.26
N SER A 198 -7.48 -1.14 -19.69
CA SER A 198 -7.56 -2.59 -19.43
C SER A 198 -7.60 -2.94 -17.95
N ILE A 199 -7.01 -2.12 -17.07
CA ILE A 199 -7.03 -2.38 -15.63
C ILE A 199 -8.35 -1.93 -14.99
N ALA A 200 -8.97 -0.86 -15.49
CA ALA A 200 -10.32 -0.51 -15.07
C ALA A 200 -11.31 -1.61 -15.48
N GLU A 201 -11.17 -2.16 -16.69
CA GLU A 201 -11.95 -3.31 -17.17
C GLU A 201 -11.73 -4.55 -16.30
N LEU A 202 -10.47 -4.88 -15.99
CA LEU A 202 -10.12 -5.99 -15.09
C LEU A 202 -10.78 -5.82 -13.71
N ILE A 203 -10.67 -4.63 -13.11
CA ILE A 203 -11.29 -4.33 -11.81
C ILE A 203 -12.81 -4.49 -11.89
N SER A 204 -13.44 -3.98 -12.94
CA SER A 204 -14.89 -4.03 -13.08
C SER A 204 -15.43 -5.47 -13.18
N THR A 205 -14.66 -6.38 -13.81
CA THR A 205 -15.01 -7.78 -14.06
C THR A 205 -14.71 -8.72 -12.88
N LEU A 206 -13.93 -8.28 -11.89
CA LEU A 206 -13.55 -9.09 -10.72
C LEU A 206 -14.30 -8.64 -9.46
N PRO A 207 -15.35 -9.35 -9.01
CA PRO A 207 -16.17 -8.92 -7.87
C PRO A 207 -15.43 -8.78 -6.54
N GLY A 208 -14.33 -9.52 -6.37
CA GLY A 208 -13.49 -9.47 -5.17
C GLY A 208 -12.52 -8.30 -5.11
N VAL A 209 -12.47 -7.46 -6.15
CA VAL A 209 -11.59 -6.29 -6.23
C VAL A 209 -12.40 -5.02 -6.02
N PHE A 210 -11.87 -4.10 -5.22
CA PHE A 210 -12.51 -2.81 -5.02
C PHE A 210 -12.57 -2.00 -6.31
N ASP A 211 -13.76 -1.47 -6.60
CA ASP A 211 -14.04 -0.64 -7.77
C ASP A 211 -14.73 0.65 -7.31
N ILE A 212 -14.00 1.76 -7.38
CA ILE A 212 -14.50 3.08 -6.98
C ILE A 212 -15.68 3.54 -7.82
N GLU A 213 -15.77 3.12 -9.08
CA GLU A 213 -16.86 3.51 -9.99
C GLU A 213 -18.20 2.91 -9.54
N LYS A 214 -18.18 1.70 -8.94
CA LYS A 214 -19.40 1.08 -8.37
C LYS A 214 -19.96 1.86 -7.18
N MET A 215 -19.13 2.65 -6.51
CA MET A 215 -19.55 3.45 -5.36
C MET A 215 -20.08 4.83 -5.76
N LYS A 216 -19.60 5.44 -6.86
CA LYS A 216 -19.99 6.80 -7.27
C LYS A 216 -21.51 7.01 -7.37
N PRO A 217 -22.33 6.10 -7.93
CA PRO A 217 -23.78 6.26 -7.95
C PRO A 217 -24.41 6.33 -6.56
N GLN A 218 -23.91 5.54 -5.59
CA GLN A 218 -24.41 5.53 -4.21
C GLN A 218 -24.13 6.86 -3.51
N LEU A 219 -22.96 7.44 -3.77
CA LEU A 219 -22.56 8.73 -3.20
C LEU A 219 -23.32 9.89 -3.84
N ALA A 220 -23.59 9.82 -5.15
CA ALA A 220 -24.40 10.82 -5.85
C ALA A 220 -25.87 10.84 -5.36
N ALA A 221 -26.37 9.69 -4.87
CA ALA A 221 -27.72 9.59 -4.32
C ALA A 221 -27.84 10.12 -2.87
N ALA A 222 -26.73 10.37 -2.17
CA ALA A 222 -26.74 10.86 -0.80
C ALA A 222 -27.24 12.32 -0.74
N LYS A 223 -28.32 12.57 0.00
CA LYS A 223 -28.98 13.88 0.02
C LYS A 223 -28.39 14.84 1.04
N ASN A 224 -27.70 14.31 2.04
CA ASN A 224 -27.11 15.07 3.14
C ASN A 224 -25.85 14.38 3.68
N PHE A 225 -25.21 15.03 4.66
CA PHE A 225 -23.95 14.57 5.25
C PHE A 225 -24.06 13.23 5.98
N LEU A 226 -25.19 12.96 6.63
CA LEU A 226 -25.42 11.70 7.34
C LEU A 226 -25.56 10.54 6.35
N ASP A 227 -26.32 10.73 5.27
CA ASP A 227 -26.47 9.74 4.20
C ASP A 227 -25.12 9.41 3.57
N LEU A 228 -24.32 10.43 3.28
CA LEU A 228 -23.00 10.25 2.68
C LEU A 228 -22.05 9.50 3.62
N ASN A 229 -22.03 9.86 4.91
CA ASN A 229 -21.22 9.14 5.89
C ASN A 229 -21.67 7.69 6.05
N ALA A 230 -22.98 7.43 6.04
CA ALA A 230 -23.51 6.08 6.09
C ALA A 230 -23.05 5.25 4.89
N ALA A 231 -23.12 5.82 3.68
CA ALA A 231 -22.61 5.18 2.47
C ALA A 231 -21.10 4.89 2.59
N LEU A 232 -20.29 5.89 2.96
CA LEU A 232 -18.83 5.76 3.06
C LEU A 232 -18.36 4.76 4.12
N ARG A 233 -19.08 4.60 5.23
CA ARG A 233 -18.70 3.66 6.32
C ARG A 233 -18.53 2.22 5.86
N ASN A 234 -19.30 1.79 4.87
CA ASN A 234 -19.21 0.42 4.36
C ASN A 234 -17.91 0.20 3.57
N TRP A 235 -17.37 1.26 2.99
CA TRP A 235 -16.22 1.23 2.08
C TRP A 235 -14.90 1.70 2.72
N LYS A 236 -14.97 2.32 3.89
CA LYS A 236 -13.81 2.65 4.73
C LYS A 236 -13.19 1.43 5.37
#